data_AF-A0A2H9MLY8-F1
#
_entry.id   AF-A0A2H9MLY8-F1
#
_cell.length_a   1.000
_cell.length_b   1.000
_cell.length_c   1.000
_cell.angle_alpha   90.00
_cell.angle_beta   90.00
_cell.angle_gamma   90.00
#
_symmetry.space_group_name_H-M   'P 1'
#
loop_
_entity.id
_entity.type
_entity.pdbx_description
1 polymer ?
#
loop_
_entity_poly.entity_id
_entity_poly.type
_entity_poly.pdbx_seq_one_letter_code
_entity_poly.pdbx_strand_id
1 'polypeptide(L)'
;MSGDTIKIIPFIPVLNGNVVDAEGSRYKKLGNAVKTVKSSKYETFYVIDINGLIKNRPQINIIQEMSKEKNLWVESGVRFAEDMIDVLMAGAEYAVLNSMLVGLDELKKICALSQNLMLHMERKNDRVHQMNIEHFADKAKDAGIKKFVMGSRDYWLVKTLAKNVEV
;
A
#
# COMPACT_ATOMS: atom_id res chain seq x y z
N MET A 1 -8.15 19.28 26.59
CA MET A 1 -7.19 18.24 26.17
C MET A 1 -7.74 17.61 24.90
N SER A 2 -7.02 17.69 23.78
CA SER A 2 -7.35 16.90 22.60
C SER A 2 -6.78 15.50 22.82
N GLY A 3 -7.62 14.50 23.05
CA GLY A 3 -7.16 13.11 23.09
C GLY A 3 -6.81 12.62 21.69
N ASP A 4 -5.81 11.75 21.59
CA ASP A 4 -5.44 11.15 20.30
C ASP A 4 -6.59 10.30 19.76
N THR A 5 -7.05 10.61 18.55
CA THR A 5 -8.15 9.88 17.91
C THR A 5 -7.63 8.61 17.25
N ILE A 6 -7.93 7.45 17.85
CA ILE A 6 -7.67 6.16 17.22
C ILE A 6 -8.72 5.93 16.12
N LYS A 7 -8.26 5.68 14.88
CA LYS A 7 -9.11 5.27 13.75
C LYS A 7 -8.88 3.81 13.39
N ILE A 8 -9.96 3.05 13.18
CA ILE A 8 -9.91 1.68 12.66
C ILE A 8 -10.21 1.74 11.16
N ILE A 9 -9.27 1.28 10.34
CA ILE A 9 -9.36 1.30 8.88
C ILE A 9 -9.27 -0.16 8.40
N PRO A 10 -10.30 -0.69 7.70
CA PRO A 10 -10.22 -2.02 7.13
C PRO A 10 -9.14 -2.10 6.06
N PHE A 11 -8.33 -3.14 6.17
CA PHE A 11 -7.36 -3.54 5.17
C PHE A 11 -7.99 -4.54 4.21
N ILE A 12 -7.96 -4.27 2.90
CA ILE A 12 -8.47 -5.16 1.86
C ILE A 12 -7.41 -5.41 0.76
N PRO A 13 -6.91 -6.64 0.61
CA PRO A 13 -6.11 -7.01 -0.55
C PRO A 13 -7.03 -7.26 -1.75
N VAL A 14 -6.67 -6.75 -2.93
CA VAL A 14 -7.46 -6.85 -4.15
C VAL A 14 -6.67 -7.51 -5.26
N LEU A 15 -7.26 -8.57 -5.84
CA LEU A 15 -6.70 -9.31 -6.97
C LEU A 15 -7.78 -9.56 -8.02
N ASN A 16 -7.50 -9.14 -9.26
CA ASN A 16 -8.40 -9.23 -10.42
C ASN A 16 -9.81 -8.67 -10.13
N GLY A 17 -9.89 -7.52 -9.44
CA GLY A 17 -11.17 -6.89 -9.04
C GLY A 17 -11.92 -7.56 -7.88
N ASN A 18 -11.30 -8.49 -7.15
CA ASN A 18 -11.91 -9.20 -6.03
C ASN A 18 -11.13 -8.97 -4.73
N VAL A 19 -11.82 -8.85 -3.60
CA VAL A 19 -11.20 -9.01 -2.28
C VAL A 19 -10.80 -10.47 -2.12
N VAL A 20 -9.60 -10.71 -1.57
CA VAL A 20 -9.05 -12.04 -1.34
C VAL A 20 -8.60 -12.25 0.11
N ASP A 21 -8.42 -13.49 0.54
CA ASP A 21 -7.53 -13.85 1.66
C ASP A 21 -6.29 -14.55 1.09
N ALA A 22 -5.15 -14.39 1.75
CA ALA A 22 -3.99 -15.23 1.53
C ALA A 22 -4.17 -16.58 2.22
N GLU A 23 -3.86 -17.68 1.53
CA GLU A 23 -3.84 -19.03 2.07
C GLU A 23 -2.68 -19.81 1.43
N GLY A 24 -1.50 -19.85 2.07
CA GLY A 24 -0.30 -20.28 1.36
C GLY A 24 0.05 -19.29 0.24
N SER A 25 0.80 -19.74 -0.76
CA SER A 25 1.04 -19.03 -2.03
C SER A 25 -0.21 -18.85 -2.91
N ARG A 26 -1.43 -18.98 -2.35
CA ARG A 26 -2.71 -18.92 -3.05
C ARG A 26 -3.55 -17.77 -2.52
N TYR A 27 -4.48 -17.32 -3.36
CA TYR A 27 -5.44 -16.27 -3.04
C TYR A 27 -6.86 -16.83 -3.15
N LYS A 28 -7.60 -16.78 -2.05
CA LYS A 28 -9.00 -17.20 -2.00
C LYS A 28 -9.91 -16.00 -2.19
N LYS A 29 -10.75 -16.03 -3.22
CA LYS A 29 -11.75 -14.97 -3.46
C LYS A 29 -12.78 -14.93 -2.33
N LEU A 30 -12.95 -13.75 -1.72
CA LEU A 30 -13.96 -13.47 -0.71
C LEU A 30 -15.17 -12.71 -1.28
N GLY A 31 -14.94 -11.79 -2.24
CA GLY A 31 -16.01 -10.97 -2.81
C GLY A 31 -15.51 -10.07 -3.94
N ASN A 32 -16.40 -9.34 -4.60
CA ASN A 32 -16.01 -8.28 -5.55
C ASN A 32 -15.62 -7.01 -4.78
N ALA A 33 -14.49 -6.40 -5.14
CA ALA A 33 -13.91 -5.29 -4.37
C ALA A 33 -14.84 -4.07 -4.28
N VAL A 34 -15.38 -3.61 -5.42
CA VAL A 34 -16.30 -2.46 -5.48
C VAL A 34 -17.55 -2.71 -4.63
N LYS A 35 -18.19 -3.89 -4.77
CA LYS A 35 -19.35 -4.26 -3.94
C LYS A 35 -19.02 -4.30 -2.46
N THR A 36 -17.87 -4.84 -2.06
CA THR A 36 -17.43 -4.91 -0.66
C THR A 36 -17.16 -3.55 -0.05
N VAL A 37 -16.53 -2.62 -0.78
CA VAL A 37 -16.32 -1.24 -0.34
C VAL A 37 -17.65 -0.50 -0.22
N LYS A 38 -18.50 -0.56 -1.26
CA LYS A 38 -19.80 0.12 -1.32
C LYS A 38 -20.78 -0.30 -0.22
N SER A 39 -20.86 -1.59 0.12
CA SER A 39 -21.81 -2.09 1.12
C SER A 39 -21.34 -1.95 2.57
N SER A 40 -20.14 -1.37 2.79
CA SER A 40 -19.50 -1.38 4.09
C SER A 40 -19.75 -0.09 4.89
N LYS A 41 -19.78 -0.23 6.22
CA LYS A 41 -19.99 0.89 7.16
C LYS A 41 -18.77 1.78 7.38
N TYR A 42 -17.59 1.37 6.89
CA TYR A 42 -16.35 2.11 7.08
C TYR A 42 -16.17 3.15 5.98
N GLU A 43 -15.62 4.32 6.34
CA GLU A 43 -15.49 5.46 5.42
C GLU A 43 -14.15 5.52 4.67
N THR A 44 -13.15 4.81 5.19
CA THR A 44 -11.78 4.76 4.65
C THR A 44 -11.33 3.30 4.56
N PHE A 45 -10.64 2.94 3.48
CA PHE A 45 -10.05 1.61 3.29
C PHE A 45 -8.56 1.70 2.98
N TYR A 46 -7.78 0.79 3.54
CA TYR A 46 -6.44 0.50 3.07
C TYR A 46 -6.54 -0.60 2.01
N VAL A 47 -6.10 -0.32 0.79
CA VAL A 47 -6.19 -1.22 -0.36
C VAL A 47 -4.78 -1.63 -0.78
N ILE A 48 -4.48 -2.93 -0.78
CA ILE A 48 -3.32 -3.46 -1.53
C ILE A 48 -3.81 -3.97 -2.88
N ASP A 49 -3.31 -3.40 -3.98
CA ASP A 49 -3.48 -3.96 -5.30
C ASP A 49 -2.37 -4.98 -5.60
N ILE A 50 -2.75 -6.27 -5.57
CA ILE A 50 -1.82 -7.38 -5.75
C ILE A 50 -1.29 -7.45 -7.19
N ASN A 51 -2.08 -7.03 -8.19
CA ASN A 51 -1.60 -6.99 -9.58
C ASN A 51 -0.59 -5.86 -9.80
N GLY A 52 -0.80 -4.70 -9.18
CA GLY A 52 0.17 -3.62 -9.15
C GLY A 52 1.47 -4.02 -8.44
N LEU A 53 1.35 -4.55 -7.21
CA LEU A 53 2.48 -4.97 -6.37
C LEU A 53 3.34 -6.03 -7.08
N ILE A 54 2.74 -7.13 -7.53
CA ILE A 54 3.46 -8.31 -8.07
C ILE A 54 3.82 -8.17 -9.55
N LYS A 55 2.95 -7.58 -10.37
CA LYS A 55 3.08 -7.61 -11.85
C LYS A 55 3.34 -6.24 -12.50
N ASN A 56 3.44 -5.18 -11.69
CA ASN A 56 3.47 -3.79 -12.17
C ASN A 56 2.29 -3.45 -13.11
N ARG A 57 1.08 -3.92 -12.75
CA ARG A 57 -0.16 -3.68 -13.50
C ARG A 57 -1.29 -3.25 -12.56
N PRO A 58 -1.27 -2.01 -12.06
CA PRO A 58 -2.30 -1.50 -11.16
C PRO A 58 -3.68 -1.52 -11.85
N GLN A 59 -4.71 -1.87 -11.09
CA GLN A 59 -6.09 -2.00 -11.52
C GLN A 59 -6.81 -0.65 -11.41
N ILE A 60 -6.28 0.36 -12.11
CA ILE A 60 -6.71 1.76 -12.03
C ILE A 60 -8.25 1.92 -12.09
N ASN A 61 -8.93 1.24 -13.01
CA ASN A 61 -10.39 1.28 -13.12
C ASN A 61 -11.11 0.75 -11.87
N ILE A 62 -10.56 -0.26 -11.18
CA ILE A 62 -11.13 -0.80 -9.93
C ILE A 62 -10.91 0.18 -8.77
N ILE A 63 -9.75 0.84 -8.71
CA ILE A 63 -9.48 1.91 -7.75
C ILE A 63 -10.48 3.06 -7.97
N GLN A 64 -10.70 3.45 -9.23
CA GLN A 64 -11.64 4.51 -9.61
C GLN A 64 -13.11 4.19 -9.31
N GLU A 65 -13.56 2.95 -9.46
CA GLU A 65 -14.93 2.57 -9.05
C GLU A 65 -15.08 2.51 -7.53
N MET A 66 -14.03 2.16 -6.78
CA MET A 66 -14.08 2.16 -5.31
C MET A 66 -14.02 3.58 -4.73
N SER A 67 -13.25 4.50 -5.34
CA SER A 67 -13.05 5.87 -4.83
C SER A 67 -14.29 6.75 -4.97
N LYS A 68 -15.20 6.44 -5.89
CA LYS A 68 -16.54 7.07 -5.99
C LYS A 68 -17.42 6.82 -4.76
N GLU A 69 -17.16 5.75 -4.01
CA GLU A 69 -18.01 5.30 -2.90
C GLU A 69 -17.38 5.60 -1.53
N LYS A 70 -16.05 5.55 -1.41
CA LYS A 70 -15.28 5.62 -0.16
C LYS A 70 -13.85 6.15 -0.34
N ASN A 71 -13.27 6.69 0.73
CA ASN A 71 -11.87 7.14 0.75
C ASN A 71 -10.91 5.95 0.71
N LEU A 72 -9.86 6.02 -0.12
CA LEU A 72 -8.91 4.91 -0.32
C LEU A 72 -7.47 5.35 -0.04
N TRP A 73 -6.75 4.53 0.72
CA TRP A 73 -5.29 4.57 0.85
C TRP A 73 -4.75 3.38 0.07
N VAL A 74 -4.07 3.62 -1.05
CA VAL A 74 -3.82 2.57 -2.06
C VAL A 74 -2.33 2.28 -2.18
N GLU A 75 -1.93 1.06 -1.81
CA GLU A 75 -0.62 0.48 -2.12
C GLU A 75 -0.72 -0.35 -3.40
N SER A 76 -0.27 0.22 -4.52
CA SER A 76 -0.38 -0.39 -5.85
C SER A 76 0.96 -0.85 -6.44
N GLY A 77 2.02 -0.88 -5.65
CA GLY A 77 3.36 -1.18 -6.15
C GLY A 77 4.00 -0.03 -6.93
N VAL A 78 3.70 1.22 -6.58
CA VAL A 78 4.39 2.42 -7.07
C VAL A 78 5.91 2.24 -7.01
N ARG A 79 6.58 2.46 -8.15
CA ARG A 79 8.04 2.40 -8.32
C ARG A 79 8.60 3.76 -8.74
N PHE A 80 7.81 4.55 -9.51
CA PHE A 80 8.17 5.86 -10.03
C PHE A 80 7.12 6.94 -9.76
N ALA A 81 7.47 8.20 -9.98
CA ALA A 81 6.57 9.34 -9.86
C ALA A 81 5.28 9.22 -10.70
N GLU A 82 5.38 8.64 -11.89
CA GLU A 82 4.27 8.44 -12.81
C GLU A 82 3.23 7.45 -12.25
N ASP A 83 3.68 6.33 -11.67
CA ASP A 83 2.79 5.34 -11.04
C ASP A 83 1.99 5.96 -9.88
N MET A 84 2.61 6.90 -9.14
CA MET A 84 1.97 7.62 -8.05
C MET A 84 0.87 8.56 -8.55
N ILE A 85 1.12 9.26 -9.67
CA ILE A 85 0.14 10.15 -10.32
C ILE A 85 -1.08 9.33 -10.76
N ASP A 86 -0.89 8.19 -11.43
CA ASP A 86 -1.99 7.33 -11.88
C ASP A 86 -2.90 6.88 -10.73
N VAL A 87 -2.33 6.56 -9.57
CA VAL A 87 -3.06 6.15 -8.36
C VAL A 87 -3.88 7.29 -7.77
N LEU A 88 -3.31 8.50 -7.68
CA LEU A 88 -4.03 9.67 -7.19
C LEU A 88 -5.12 10.12 -8.18
N MET A 89 -4.85 10.06 -9.49
CA MET A 89 -5.82 10.36 -10.55
C MET A 89 -6.97 9.33 -10.61
N ALA A 90 -6.73 8.10 -10.14
CA ALA A 90 -7.79 7.11 -9.88
C ALA A 90 -8.66 7.45 -8.64
N GLY A 91 -8.40 8.56 -7.95
CA GLY A 91 -9.18 9.01 -6.79
C GLY A 91 -8.74 8.40 -5.46
N ALA A 92 -7.51 7.88 -5.35
CA ALA A 92 -6.96 7.53 -4.04
C ALA A 92 -6.76 8.82 -3.20
N GLU A 93 -7.21 8.80 -1.94
CA GLU A 93 -6.94 9.88 -0.97
C GLU A 93 -5.43 9.94 -0.66
N TYR A 94 -4.79 8.77 -0.62
CA TYR A 94 -3.35 8.60 -0.45
C TYR A 94 -2.81 7.51 -1.37
N ALA A 95 -1.73 7.83 -2.09
CA ALA A 95 -0.85 6.81 -2.67
C ALA A 95 0.09 6.30 -1.57
N VAL A 96 0.08 4.99 -1.35
CA VAL A 96 0.92 4.33 -0.34
C VAL A 96 2.10 3.66 -1.04
N LEU A 97 3.29 4.15 -0.72
CA LEU A 97 4.56 3.74 -1.32
C LEU A 97 5.13 2.58 -0.51
N ASN A 98 5.52 1.48 -1.15
CA ASN A 98 6.22 0.39 -0.45
C ASN A 98 7.72 0.71 -0.38
N SER A 99 8.30 0.76 0.82
CA SER A 99 9.71 1.14 1.02
C SER A 99 10.72 0.19 0.35
N MET A 100 10.33 -1.03 -0.01
CA MET A 100 11.16 -1.99 -0.74
C MET A 100 11.09 -1.82 -2.27
N LEU A 101 10.11 -1.06 -2.78
CA LEU A 101 9.93 -0.81 -4.22
C LEU A 101 10.41 0.57 -4.65
N VAL A 102 10.23 1.60 -3.81
CA VAL A 102 10.70 2.96 -4.10
C VAL A 102 12.07 3.22 -3.47
N GLY A 103 13.00 3.78 -4.25
CA GLY A 103 14.32 4.24 -3.77
C GLY A 103 14.28 5.69 -3.27
N LEU A 104 15.25 6.09 -2.45
CA LEU A 104 15.29 7.44 -1.85
C LEU A 104 15.33 8.59 -2.88
N ASP A 105 15.99 8.41 -4.02
CA ASP A 105 16.06 9.46 -5.04
C ASP A 105 14.74 9.64 -5.80
N GLU A 106 13.99 8.56 -5.99
CA GLU A 106 12.65 8.60 -6.56
C GLU A 106 11.63 9.15 -5.56
N LEU A 107 11.78 8.79 -4.27
CA LEU A 107 10.97 9.31 -3.18
C LEU A 107 10.99 10.85 -3.11
N LYS A 108 12.14 11.48 -3.36
CA LYS A 108 12.27 12.95 -3.44
C LYS A 108 11.44 13.54 -4.59
N LYS A 109 11.45 12.91 -5.77
CA LYS A 109 10.64 13.36 -6.92
C LYS A 109 9.15 13.24 -6.60
N ILE A 110 8.73 12.09 -6.07
CA ILE A 110 7.36 11.82 -5.63
C ILE A 110 6.88 12.87 -4.61
N CYS A 111 7.70 13.19 -3.60
CA CYS A 111 7.35 14.19 -2.57
C CYS A 111 7.33 15.64 -3.08
N ALA A 112 8.06 15.94 -4.16
CA ALA A 112 8.00 17.25 -4.83
C ALA A 112 6.69 17.45 -5.62
N LEU A 113 6.02 16.36 -6.01
CA LEU A 113 4.79 16.40 -6.82
C LEU A 113 3.50 16.33 -5.98
N SER A 114 3.54 15.69 -4.81
CA SER A 114 2.34 15.49 -3.97
C SER A 114 2.64 15.46 -2.48
N GLN A 115 1.61 15.76 -1.67
CA GLN A 115 1.59 15.58 -0.21
C GLN A 115 0.61 14.49 0.23
N ASN A 116 -0.16 13.93 -0.71
CA ASN A 116 -1.12 12.84 -0.52
C ASN A 116 -0.40 11.48 -0.58
N LEU A 117 0.65 11.36 0.23
CA LEU A 117 1.56 10.24 0.26
C LEU A 117 1.60 9.60 1.65
N MET A 118 1.75 8.28 1.69
CA MET A 118 2.21 7.56 2.87
C MET A 118 3.32 6.59 2.47
N LEU A 119 4.26 6.30 3.37
CA LEU A 119 5.30 5.30 3.17
C LEU A 119 5.04 4.07 4.05
N HIS A 120 4.75 2.94 3.42
CA HIS A 120 4.71 1.63 4.08
C HIS A 120 6.13 1.14 4.31
N MET A 121 6.55 1.13 5.58
CA MET A 121 7.88 0.73 6.02
C MET A 121 7.96 -0.79 6.17
N GLU A 122 8.65 -1.48 5.27
CA GLU A 122 8.69 -2.94 5.26
C GLU A 122 9.96 -3.57 5.89
N ARG A 123 9.71 -4.45 6.87
CA ARG A 123 10.57 -5.24 7.79
C ARG A 123 11.72 -6.15 7.30
N LYS A 124 12.52 -5.90 6.24
CA LYS A 124 13.49 -6.95 5.76
C LYS A 124 14.77 -7.09 6.59
N ASN A 125 14.74 -7.94 7.62
CA ASN A 125 15.85 -8.16 8.57
C ASN A 125 16.36 -6.82 9.14
N ASP A 126 15.42 -5.96 9.54
CA ASP A 126 15.62 -4.59 10.01
C ASP A 126 16.31 -3.64 9.02
N ARG A 127 16.27 -4.00 7.73
CA ARG A 127 16.87 -3.24 6.63
C ARG A 127 15.90 -2.96 5.50
N VAL A 128 16.11 -1.81 4.85
CA VAL A 128 15.45 -1.36 3.63
C VAL A 128 16.55 -0.87 2.69
N HIS A 129 16.60 -1.36 1.44
CA HIS A 129 17.67 -1.04 0.47
C HIS A 129 19.09 -1.11 1.06
N GLN A 130 19.37 -2.17 1.82
CA GLN A 130 20.61 -2.40 2.59
C GLN A 130 20.89 -1.40 3.74
N MET A 131 20.10 -0.33 3.92
CA MET A 131 20.20 0.59 5.06
C MET A 131 19.46 0.04 6.27
N ASN A 132 19.82 0.49 7.48
CA ASN A 132 18.99 0.27 8.68
C ASN A 132 17.63 1.00 8.53
N ILE A 133 16.55 0.41 9.04
CA ILE A 133 15.18 0.93 8.87
C ILE A 133 14.96 2.33 9.47
N GLU A 134 15.58 2.66 10.61
CA GLU A 134 15.50 3.98 11.24
C GLU A 134 16.21 5.02 10.37
N HIS A 135 17.41 4.71 9.90
CA HIS A 135 18.16 5.57 8.98
C HIS A 135 17.39 5.81 7.67
N PHE A 136 16.74 4.78 7.12
CA PHE A 136 15.88 4.94 5.95
C PHE A 136 14.66 5.82 6.24
N ALA A 137 14.03 5.64 7.41
CA ALA A 137 12.89 6.46 7.83
C ALA A 137 13.28 7.95 7.97
N ASP A 138 14.45 8.25 8.54
CA ASP A 138 14.94 9.62 8.62
C ASP A 138 15.23 10.22 7.24
N LYS A 139 15.86 9.46 6.33
CA LYS A 139 16.04 9.89 4.94
C LYS A 139 14.72 10.08 4.18
N ALA A 140 13.68 9.33 4.53
CA ALA A 140 12.33 9.53 4.00
C ALA A 140 11.67 10.81 4.55
N LYS A 141 11.87 11.14 5.84
CA LYS A 141 11.44 12.43 6.42
C LYS A 141 12.15 13.59 5.74
N ASP A 142 13.48 13.50 5.57
CA ASP A 142 14.31 14.48 4.85
C ASP A 142 13.79 14.71 3.41
N ALA A 143 13.31 13.65 2.74
CA ALA A 143 12.72 13.73 1.41
C ALA A 143 11.29 14.33 1.37
N GLY A 144 10.62 14.48 2.52
CA GLY A 144 9.30 15.10 2.65
C GLY A 144 8.17 14.18 3.10
N ILE A 145 8.42 12.90 3.41
CA ILE A 145 7.39 11.98 3.91
C ILE A 145 6.96 12.36 5.33
N LYS A 146 5.65 12.61 5.49
CA LYS A 146 5.01 13.00 6.76
C LYS A 146 4.15 11.91 7.39
N LYS A 147 3.82 10.85 6.64
CA LYS A 147 2.94 9.76 7.09
C LYS A 147 3.59 8.41 6.80
N PHE A 148 3.62 7.57 7.82
CA PHE A 148 4.23 6.24 7.77
C PHE A 148 3.17 5.19 8.11
N VAL A 149 3.21 4.07 7.40
CA VAL A 149 2.42 2.87 7.68
C VAL A 149 3.40 1.80 8.13
N MET A 150 3.15 1.18 9.28
CA MET A 150 3.98 0.11 9.83
C MET A 150 3.16 -1.17 9.89
N GLY A 151 3.44 -2.11 8.99
CA GLY A 151 2.90 -3.46 9.05
C GLY A 151 3.78 -4.37 9.92
N SER A 152 3.17 -5.13 10.83
CA SER A 152 3.83 -6.35 11.32
C SER A 152 3.80 -7.38 10.18
N ARG A 153 4.99 -7.88 9.81
CA ARG A 153 5.17 -8.80 8.67
C ARG A 153 4.43 -10.13 8.82
N ASP A 154 4.00 -10.44 10.03
CA ASP A 154 3.48 -11.74 10.45
C ASP A 154 2.14 -12.10 9.79
N TYR A 155 1.37 -11.13 9.30
CA TYR A 155 0.05 -11.41 8.71
C TYR A 155 0.11 -11.93 7.26
N TRP A 156 1.13 -11.54 6.49
CA TRP A 156 1.24 -11.87 5.07
C TRP A 156 2.33 -12.89 4.78
N LEU A 157 3.59 -12.66 5.18
CA LEU A 157 4.72 -13.53 4.84
C LEU A 157 4.55 -14.97 5.36
N VAL A 158 3.96 -15.13 6.55
CA VAL A 158 3.66 -16.43 7.16
C VAL A 158 2.62 -17.23 6.37
N LYS A 159 1.74 -16.55 5.62
CA LYS A 159 0.81 -17.21 4.70
C LYS A 159 1.39 -17.32 3.28
N THR A 160 1.79 -16.23 2.60
CA THR A 160 2.08 -16.28 1.15
C THR A 160 3.43 -16.85 0.73
N LEU A 161 4.43 -16.94 1.61
CA LEU A 161 5.80 -17.32 1.22
C LEU A 161 6.34 -18.53 1.99
N ALA A 162 5.54 -19.60 2.02
CA ALA A 162 6.03 -20.93 2.34
C ALA A 162 6.76 -21.56 1.13
N LYS A 163 8.10 -21.63 1.23
CA LYS A 163 9.04 -22.41 0.40
C LYS A 163 9.13 -22.02 -1.10
N ASN A 164 10.21 -21.30 -1.43
CA ASN A 164 11.15 -21.59 -2.54
C ASN A 164 12.10 -20.40 -2.78
N VAL A 165 13.01 -20.19 -1.84
CA VAL A 165 14.29 -19.48 -2.09
C VAL A 165 15.34 -20.28 -1.33
N GLU A 166 16.03 -21.18 -2.03
CA GLU A 166 17.30 -21.73 -1.54
C GLU A 166 18.39 -20.64 -1.63
N VAL A 167 19.40 -20.77 -0.78
CA VAL A 167 20.49 -19.79 -0.58
C VAL A 167 21.62 -20.04 -1.57
#